data_AF-A0A2P0B1E5-F1
#
_entry.id   AF-A0A2P0B1E5-F1
#
_cell.length_a   1.000
_cell.length_b   1.000
_cell.length_c   1.000
_cell.angle_alpha   90.00
_cell.angle_beta   90.00
_cell.angle_gamma   90.00
#
_symmetry.space_group_name_H-M   'P 1'
#
loop_
_entity.id
_entity.type
_entity.pdbx_description
1 polymer ?
#
loop_
_entity_poly.entity_id
_entity_poly.type
_entity_poly.pdbx_seq_one_letter_code
_entity_poly.pdbx_strand_id
1 'polypeptide(L)'
;MDDLSITSGIANRIWRVALWGSFLAILIAPLVAMQFTGEVHWTPFDFAVAAVLLGATALAIEFAIRTIGRPVWCVAAVLGILAVLLLVWAEVAVGVFGTPFSGS
;
A
#
# COMPACT_ATOMS: atom_id res chain seq x y z
N MET A 1 30.07 16.93 13.25
CA MET A 1 28.71 17.45 13.47
C MET A 1 28.05 17.49 12.10
N ASP A 2 28.01 16.33 11.44
CA ASP A 2 27.80 16.15 9.98
C ASP A 2 27.12 14.79 9.71
N ASP A 3 27.42 13.83 10.56
CA ASP A 3 26.94 12.47 10.72
C ASP A 3 25.41 12.32 10.85
N LEU A 4 24.72 13.23 11.57
CA LEU A 4 23.25 13.17 11.72
C LEU A 4 22.48 13.59 10.44
N SER A 5 23.05 14.48 9.63
CA SER A 5 22.42 14.96 8.39
C SER A 5 22.50 13.94 7.25
N ILE A 6 23.63 13.23 7.13
CA ILE A 6 23.83 12.16 6.16
C ILE A 6 22.92 10.97 6.48
N THR A 7 22.81 10.60 7.75
CA THR A 7 21.99 9.47 8.20
C THR A 7 20.50 9.70 7.97
N SER A 8 20.00 10.92 8.25
CA SER A 8 18.59 11.27 8.00
C SER A 8 18.23 11.33 6.52
N GLY A 9 19.14 11.79 5.65
CA GLY A 9 18.95 11.76 4.20
C GLY A 9 18.88 10.33 3.63
N ILE A 10 19.73 9.43 4.14
CA ILE A 10 19.72 8.00 3.79
C ILE A 10 18.46 7.33 4.33
N ALA A 11 18.09 7.56 5.59
CA ALA A 11 16.85 7.04 6.18
C ALA A 11 15.61 7.49 5.39
N ASN A 12 15.59 8.77 4.95
CA ASN A 12 14.54 9.31 4.09
C ASN A 12 14.45 8.62 2.73
N ARG A 13 15.59 8.22 2.16
CA ARG A 13 15.62 7.46 0.91
C ARG A 13 15.18 6.01 1.13
N ILE A 14 15.66 5.37 2.19
CA ILE A 14 15.38 3.95 2.50
C ILE A 14 13.89 3.75 2.77
N TRP A 15 13.23 4.61 3.54
CA TRP A 15 11.80 4.41 3.82
C TRP A 15 10.96 4.53 2.55
N ARG A 16 11.29 5.46 1.64
CA ARG A 16 10.59 5.61 0.36
C ARG A 16 10.77 4.35 -0.49
N VAL A 17 12.00 3.86 -0.57
CA VAL A 17 12.30 2.60 -1.28
C VAL A 17 11.57 1.43 -0.66
N ALA A 18 11.51 1.34 0.68
CA ALA A 18 10.78 0.28 1.36
C ALA A 18 9.27 0.35 1.09
N LEU A 19 8.68 1.55 1.10
CA LEU A 19 7.25 1.75 0.84
C LEU A 19 6.89 1.39 -0.62
N TRP A 20 7.62 1.95 -1.60
CA TRP A 20 7.38 1.64 -3.01
C TRP A 20 7.78 0.19 -3.37
N GLY A 21 8.79 -0.35 -2.73
CA GLY A 21 9.21 -1.74 -2.87
C GLY A 21 8.15 -2.71 -2.36
N SER A 22 7.54 -2.42 -1.20
CA SER A 22 6.43 -3.22 -0.67
C SER A 22 5.20 -3.18 -1.58
N PHE A 23 4.84 -2.00 -2.11
CA PHE A 23 3.80 -1.85 -3.14
C PHE A 23 4.04 -2.80 -4.33
N LEU A 24 5.24 -2.77 -4.88
CA LEU A 24 5.59 -3.57 -6.06
C LEU A 24 5.60 -5.07 -5.74
N ALA A 25 6.10 -5.45 -4.57
CA ALA A 25 6.12 -6.84 -4.14
C ALA A 25 4.71 -7.44 -4.01
N ILE A 26 3.76 -6.69 -3.43
CA ILE A 26 2.37 -7.14 -3.29
C ILE A 26 1.71 -7.30 -4.66
N LEU A 27 1.97 -6.40 -5.61
CA LEU A 27 1.38 -6.46 -6.96
C LEU A 27 1.98 -7.59 -7.81
N ILE A 28 3.28 -7.87 -7.66
CA ILE A 28 3.97 -8.94 -8.42
C ILE A 28 3.65 -10.32 -7.87
N ALA A 29 3.34 -10.46 -6.57
CA ALA A 29 3.02 -11.74 -5.95
C ALA A 29 1.95 -12.56 -6.72
N PRO A 30 0.77 -12.02 -7.06
CA PRO A 30 -0.23 -12.76 -7.86
C PRO A 30 0.26 -13.03 -9.28
N LEU A 31 0.99 -12.10 -9.92
CA LEU A 31 1.53 -12.32 -11.26
C LEU A 31 2.47 -13.52 -11.31
N VAL A 32 3.34 -13.65 -10.31
CA VAL A 32 4.27 -14.77 -10.14
C VAL A 32 3.50 -16.04 -9.80
N ALA A 33 2.54 -15.98 -8.86
CA ALA A 33 1.73 -17.14 -8.49
C ALA A 33 0.98 -17.73 -9.69
N MET A 34 0.40 -16.88 -10.56
CA MET A 34 -0.27 -17.29 -11.79
C MET A 34 0.63 -18.00 -12.81
N GLN A 35 1.97 -17.86 -12.71
CA GLN A 35 2.89 -18.61 -13.56
C GLN A 35 3.11 -20.06 -13.08
N PHE A 36 2.87 -20.32 -11.80
CA PHE A 36 3.14 -21.62 -11.17
C PHE A 36 1.86 -22.41 -10.89
N THR A 37 0.75 -21.74 -10.60
CA THR A 37 -0.52 -22.38 -10.25
C THR A 37 -1.70 -21.71 -10.96
N GLY A 38 -2.72 -22.52 -11.29
CA GLY A 38 -4.03 -22.02 -11.72
C GLY A 38 -4.98 -21.78 -10.55
N GLU A 39 -4.48 -21.59 -9.33
CA GLU A 39 -5.34 -21.32 -8.16
C GLU A 39 -5.61 -19.83 -7.99
N VAL A 40 -4.64 -19.00 -8.40
CA VAL A 40 -4.79 -17.55 -8.43
C VAL A 40 -5.23 -17.16 -9.84
N HIS A 41 -6.35 -16.44 -9.97
CA HIS A 41 -6.86 -15.97 -11.25
C HIS A 41 -7.19 -14.49 -11.18
N TRP A 42 -6.16 -13.64 -11.25
CA TRP A 42 -6.35 -12.19 -11.34
C TRP A 42 -6.51 -11.78 -12.80
N THR A 43 -7.59 -11.08 -13.10
CA THR A 43 -7.77 -10.43 -14.38
C THR A 43 -6.91 -9.16 -14.45
N PRO A 44 -6.63 -8.62 -15.66
CA PRO A 44 -5.98 -7.31 -15.79
C PRO A 44 -6.70 -6.19 -15.03
N PHE A 45 -8.02 -6.32 -14.85
CA PHE A 45 -8.81 -5.38 -14.05
C PHE A 45 -8.45 -5.46 -12.57
N ASP A 46 -8.27 -6.66 -12.00
CA ASP A 46 -7.86 -6.85 -10.61
C ASP A 46 -6.48 -6.23 -10.34
N PHE A 47 -5.55 -6.39 -11.28
CA PHE A 47 -4.25 -5.71 -11.21
C PHE A 47 -4.40 -4.18 -11.25
N ALA A 48 -5.30 -3.64 -12.07
CA ALA A 48 -5.55 -2.21 -12.12
C ALA A 48 -6.17 -1.69 -10.81
N VAL A 49 -7.15 -2.39 -10.26
CA VAL A 49 -7.78 -2.06 -8.97
C VAL A 49 -6.74 -2.10 -7.84
N ALA A 50 -5.96 -3.17 -7.75
CA ALA A 50 -4.90 -3.31 -6.74
C ALA A 50 -3.82 -2.22 -6.89
N ALA A 51 -3.40 -1.91 -8.12
CA ALA A 51 -2.42 -0.86 -8.37
C ALA A 51 -2.93 0.53 -7.97
N VAL A 52 -4.19 0.86 -8.28
CA VAL A 52 -4.81 2.13 -7.87
C VAL A 52 -4.95 2.19 -6.36
N LEU A 53 -5.44 1.11 -5.73
CA LEU A 53 -5.66 1.05 -4.29
C LEU A 53 -4.35 1.22 -3.51
N LEU A 54 -3.35 0.37 -3.79
CA LEU A 54 -2.06 0.42 -3.11
C LEU A 54 -1.30 1.71 -3.46
N GLY A 55 -1.46 2.23 -4.68
CA GLY A 55 -0.80 3.44 -5.15
C GLY A 55 -1.36 4.68 -4.46
N ALA A 56 -2.69 4.75 -4.33
CA ALA A 56 -3.37 5.80 -3.57
C ALA A 56 -2.96 5.74 -2.08
N THR A 57 -2.87 4.55 -1.49
CA THR A 57 -2.39 4.39 -0.11
C THR A 57 -0.94 4.85 0.05
N ALA A 58 -0.04 4.47 -0.86
CA ALA A 58 1.35 4.90 -0.85
C ALA A 58 1.48 6.44 -0.92
N LEU A 59 0.71 7.07 -1.81
CA LEU A 59 0.67 8.53 -1.93
C LEU A 59 0.08 9.19 -0.67
N ALA A 60 -0.99 8.63 -0.10
CA ALA A 60 -1.60 9.16 1.11
C ALA A 60 -0.64 9.08 2.31
N ILE A 61 0.13 8.00 2.44
CA ILE A 61 1.15 7.85 3.49
C ILE A 61 2.28 8.87 3.29
N GLU A 62 2.82 9.01 2.08
CA GLU A 62 3.86 10.01 1.79
C GLU A 62 3.33 11.44 2.06
N PHE A 63 2.07 11.73 1.70
CA PHE A 63 1.44 13.01 1.97
C PHE A 63 1.26 13.28 3.48
N ALA A 64 0.83 12.27 4.24
CA ALA A 64 0.69 12.36 5.69
C ALA A 64 2.05 12.64 6.36
N ILE A 65 3.10 11.92 5.96
CA ILE A 65 4.46 12.09 6.50
C ILE A 65 5.00 13.50 6.19
N ARG A 66 4.75 14.02 4.98
CA ARG A 66 5.23 15.36 4.58
C ARG A 66 4.47 16.51 5.23
N THR A 67 3.19 16.31 5.50
CA THR A 67 2.30 17.37 5.99
C THR A 67 2.24 17.41 7.50
N ILE A 68 2.28 16.25 8.16
CA ILE A 68 2.08 16.15 9.60
C ILE A 68 3.42 16.25 10.33
N GLY A 69 3.75 17.44 10.82
CA GLY A 69 4.98 17.68 11.57
C GLY A 69 5.05 17.03 12.97
N ARG A 70 3.93 16.50 13.50
CA ARG A 70 3.89 15.85 14.81
C ARG A 70 3.87 14.32 14.66
N PRO A 71 4.87 13.58 15.19
CA PRO A 71 5.02 12.15 14.92
C PRO A 71 3.82 11.30 15.40
N VAL A 72 3.23 11.64 16.54
CA VAL A 72 2.04 10.94 17.07
C VAL A 72 0.85 11.03 16.11
N TRP A 73 0.60 12.22 15.57
CA TRP A 73 -0.49 12.44 14.61
C TRP A 73 -0.19 11.80 13.25
N CYS A 74 1.08 11.77 12.86
CA CYS A 74 1.51 11.08 11.64
C CYS A 74 1.24 9.56 11.74
N VAL A 75 1.62 8.94 12.87
CA VAL A 75 1.35 7.52 13.11
C VAL A 75 -0.15 7.23 13.11
N ALA A 76 -0.95 8.06 13.79
CA ALA A 76 -2.41 7.91 13.79
C ALA A 76 -3.01 8.01 12.38
N ALA A 77 -2.54 8.95 11.56
CA ALA A 77 -2.99 9.10 10.17
C ALA A 77 -2.62 7.88 9.31
N VAL A 78 -1.38 7.40 9.43
CA VAL A 78 -0.92 6.19 8.70
C VAL A 78 -1.74 4.96 9.12
N LEU A 79 -1.99 4.77 10.42
CA LEU A 79 -2.83 3.68 10.90
C LEU A 79 -4.27 3.77 10.36
N GLY A 80 -4.84 4.99 10.31
CA GLY A 80 -6.15 5.21 9.71
C GLY A 80 -6.18 4.87 8.22
N ILE A 81 -5.17 5.30 7.45
CA ILE A 81 -5.04 4.98 6.02
C ILE A 81 -4.94 3.46 5.82
N LEU A 82 -4.15 2.76 6.65
CA LEU A 82 -4.01 1.31 6.59
C LEU A 82 -5.31 0.59 6.95
N ALA A 83 -6.06 1.09 7.95
CA ALA A 83 -7.37 0.53 8.29
C ALA A 83 -8.36 0.66 7.12
N VAL A 84 -8.39 1.83 6.45
CA VAL A 84 -9.21 2.02 5.25
C VAL A 84 -8.77 1.11 4.11
N LEU A 85 -7.46 0.96 3.88
CA LEU A 85 -6.93 0.03 2.89
C LEU A 85 -7.43 -1.40 3.15
N LEU A 86 -7.32 -1.88 4.40
CA LEU A 86 -7.75 -3.24 4.76
C LEU A 86 -9.26 -3.41 4.61
N LEU A 87 -10.06 -2.40 4.95
CA LEU A 87 -11.51 -2.42 4.75
C LEU A 87 -11.86 -2.52 3.26
N VAL A 88 -11.26 -1.68 2.42
CA VAL A 88 -11.50 -1.71 0.97
C VAL A 88 -11.01 -3.03 0.37
N TRP A 89 -9.87 -3.55 0.83
CA TRP A 89 -9.37 -4.84 0.37
C TRP A 89 -10.30 -5.99 0.76
N ALA A 90 -10.83 -5.99 2.00
CA ALA A 90 -11.79 -6.97 2.45
C ALA A 90 -13.10 -6.91 1.65
N GLU A 91 -13.56 -5.70 1.28
CA GLU A 91 -14.72 -5.53 0.41
C GLU A 91 -14.51 -6.12 -0.98
N VAL A 92 -13.37 -5.84 -1.60
CA VAL A 92 -13.09 -6.33 -2.96
C VAL A 92 -12.83 -7.85 -2.95
N ALA A 93 -12.12 -8.36 -1.94
CA ALA A 93 -11.70 -9.76 -1.88
C ALA A 93 -12.75 -10.72 -1.29
N VAL A 94 -13.51 -10.27 -0.28
CA VAL A 94 -14.45 -11.10 0.48
C VAL A 94 -15.90 -10.61 0.35
N GLY A 95 -16.13 -9.33 0.07
CA GLY A 95 -17.47 -8.76 -0.04
C GLY A 95 -18.19 -8.62 1.31
N VAL A 96 -17.51 -8.09 2.33
CA VAL A 96 -18.01 -8.05 3.71
C VAL A 96 -19.32 -7.24 3.85
N PHE A 97 -19.50 -6.15 3.09
CA PHE A 97 -20.69 -5.30 3.15
C PHE A 97 -21.76 -5.64 2.08
N GLY A 98 -21.55 -6.65 1.22
CA GLY A 98 -22.51 -7.06 0.20
C GLY A 98 -22.85 -5.96 -0.83
N THR A 99 -21.87 -5.12 -1.17
CA THR A 99 -22.03 -4.02 -2.12
C THR A 99 -21.81 -4.51 -3.56
N PRO A 100 -22.32 -3.82 -4.60
CA PRO A 100 -22.08 -4.22 -6.00
C PRO A 100 -20.61 -4.11 -6.45
N PHE A 101 -19.69 -3.70 -5.55
CA PHE A 101 -18.25 -3.70 -5.76
C PHE A 101 -17.58 -5.00 -5.31
N SER A 102 -18.31 -5.91 -4.66
CA SER A 102 -17.81 -7.21 -4.23
C SER A 102 -17.52 -8.10 -5.44
N GLY A 103 -16.37 -8.78 -5.46
CA GLY A 103 -15.88 -9.59 -6.58
C GLY A 103 -16.59 -10.93 -6.82
N SER A 104 -17.90 -11.01 -6.58
CA SER A 104 -18.75 -12.20 -6.76
C SER A 104 -19.58 -12.18 -8.05
#